data_AF-A0A9Q9JBX0-F1
#
_entry.id   AF-A0A9Q9JBX0-F1
#
_cell.length_a   1.000
_cell.length_b   1.000
_cell.length_c   1.000
_cell.angle_alpha   90.00
_cell.angle_beta   90.00
_cell.angle_gamma   90.00
#
_symmetry.space_group_name_H-M   'P 1'
#
loop_
_entity.id
_entity.type
_entity.pdbx_description
1 polymer ?
#
loop_
_entity_poly.entity_id
_entity_poly.type
_entity_poly.pdbx_seq_one_letter_code
_entity_poly.pdbx_strand_id
1 'polypeptide(L)' 'MSQNYLTFYEAYDANGRAVYGANAFTTSQSSQLTKSEFEQHYNYVLEHVQGMVPSAVTLVFKGIFKL' A
#
# COMPACT_ATOMS: atom_id res chain seq x y z
N MET A 1 -21.75 1.33 -4.66
CA MET A 1 -21.04 1.61 -5.91
C MET A 1 -19.55 1.72 -5.59
N SER A 2 -18.70 0.94 -6.27
CA SER A 2 -17.25 0.99 -6.05
C SER A 2 -16.65 2.25 -6.68
N GLN A 3 -15.58 2.76 -6.09
CA GLN A 3 -14.85 3.95 -6.52
C GLN A 3 -13.37 3.62 -6.60
N ASN A 4 -12.65 4.38 -7.43
CA ASN A 4 -11.21 4.22 -7.56
C ASN A 4 -10.49 5.14 -6.57
N TYR A 5 -9.41 4.63 -6.00
CA TYR A 5 -8.56 5.37 -5.08
C TYR A 5 -7.10 5.19 -5.48
N LEU A 6 -6.34 6.26 -5.25
CA LEU A 6 -4.89 6.29 -5.33
C LEU A 6 -4.34 6.29 -3.89
N THR A 7 -3.54 5.30 -3.57
CA THR A 7 -2.94 5.11 -2.24
C THR A 7 -1.44 5.33 -2.34
N PHE A 8 -0.90 6.22 -1.51
CA PHE A 8 0.54 6.45 -1.37
C PHE A 8 1.09 5.64 -0.21
N TYR A 9 2.23 4.97 -0.43
CA TYR A 9 2.88 4.16 0.58
C TYR A 9 4.39 4.30 0.54
N GLU A 10 5.01 4.03 1.69
CA GLU A 10 6.45 3.86 1.83
C GLU A 10 6.73 2.47 2.40
N ALA A 11 7.74 1.79 1.87
CA ALA A 11 8.25 0.56 2.41
C ALA A 11 9.47 0.82 3.29
N TYR A 12 9.55 0.10 4.40
CA TYR A 12 10.60 0.22 5.39
C TYR A 12 11.34 -1.10 5.56
N ASP A 13 12.64 -1.01 5.83
CA ASP A 13 13.47 -2.15 6.20
C ASP A 13 13.31 -2.53 7.68
N ALA A 14 13.97 -3.62 8.09
CA ALA A 14 13.96 -4.09 9.48
C ALA A 14 14.57 -3.10 10.49
N ASN A 15 15.30 -2.08 10.02
CA ASN A 15 15.86 -1.02 10.85
C ASN A 15 14.95 0.22 10.92
N GLY A 16 13.76 0.17 10.30
CA GLY A 16 12.83 1.28 10.25
C GLY A 16 13.26 2.40 9.30
N ARG A 17 14.12 2.11 8.32
CA ARG A 17 14.50 3.07 7.27
C ARG A 17 13.59 2.93 6.07
N ALA A 18 13.10 4.05 5.55
CA ALA A 18 12.37 4.04 4.28
C ALA A 18 13.33 3.64 3.16
N VAL A 19 12.99 2.57 2.43
CA VAL A 19 13.80 2.00 1.35
C VAL A 19 13.12 2.10 -0.01
N TYR A 20 11.81 2.33 -0.01
CA TYR A 20 11.03 2.46 -1.24
C TYR A 20 9.79 3.33 -0.99
N GLY A 21 9.33 4.06 -2.00
CA GLY A 21 8.10 4.85 -1.94
C GLY A 21 7.42 4.84 -3.29
N ALA A 22 6.11 4.60 -3.29
CA ALA A 22 5.32 4.49 -4.51
C ALA A 22 3.82 4.70 -4.23
N ASN A 23 3.03 4.57 -5.29
CA ASN A 23 1.59 4.63 -5.26
C ASN A 23 0.98 3.35 -5.82
N ALA A 24 -0.21 3.00 -5.35
CA ALA A 24 -1.00 1.90 -5.88
C ALA A 24 -2.45 2.32 -6.09
N PHE A 25 -3.14 1.60 -6.98
CA PHE A 25 -4.53 1.85 -7.30
C PHE A 25 -5.40 0.76 -6.68
N THR A 26 -6.46 1.16 -6.00
CA THR A 26 -7.48 0.23 -5.50
C THR A 26 -8.88 0.64 -5.97
N THR A 27 -9.73 -0.34 -6.21
CA THR A 27 -11.16 -0.11 -6.49
C THR A 27 -11.96 -0.72 -5.36
N SER A 28 -12.64 0.12 -4.58
CA SER A 28 -13.37 -0.34 -3.39
C SER A 28 -14.63 0.49 -3.13
N GLN A 29 -15.55 -0.04 -2.35
CA GLN A 29 -16.63 0.77 -1.79
C GLN A 29 -16.05 1.64 -0.66
N SER A 30 -16.44 2.92 -0.56
CA SER A 30 -15.85 3.83 0.45
C SER A 30 -15.93 3.28 1.88
N SER A 31 -17.03 2.58 2.22
CA SER A 31 -17.22 1.94 3.53
C SER A 31 -16.30 0.75 3.80
N GLN A 32 -15.68 0.19 2.75
CA GLN A 32 -14.82 -0.99 2.82
C GLN A 32 -13.36 -0.67 2.45
N LEU A 33 -13.06 0.58 2.09
CA LEU A 33 -11.75 1.00 1.60
C LEU A 33 -10.63 0.64 2.56
N THR A 34 -10.74 1.05 3.82
CA THR A 34 -9.72 0.76 4.85
C THR A 34 -9.53 -0.74 5.02
N LYS A 35 -10.60 -1.51 5.06
CA LYS A 35 -10.53 -2.97 5.17
C LYS A 35 -9.82 -3.60 3.96
N SER A 36 -10.19 -3.18 2.75
CA SER A 36 -9.60 -3.66 1.50
C SER A 36 -8.12 -3.32 1.39
N GLU A 37 -7.74 -2.11 1.79
CA GLU A 37 -6.35 -1.65 1.83
C GLU A 37 -5.49 -2.46 2.80
N PHE A 38 -5.95 -2.67 4.03
CA PHE A 38 -5.15 -3.36 5.05
C PHE A 38 -5.15 -4.89 4.92
N GLU A 39 -6.27 -5.52 4.57
CA GLU A 39 -6.35 -6.99 4.57
C GLU A 39 -5.84 -7.62 3.28
N GLN A 40 -6.07 -6.97 2.14
CA GLN A 40 -5.79 -7.55 0.82
C GLN A 40 -4.65 -6.82 0.12
N HIS A 41 -4.77 -5.50 0.01
CA HIS A 41 -3.86 -4.71 -0.79
C HIS A 41 -2.45 -4.64 -0.19
N TYR A 42 -2.36 -4.49 1.14
CA TYR A 42 -1.09 -4.41 1.85
C TYR A 42 -0.14 -5.57 1.53
N ASN A 43 -0.62 -6.82 1.66
CA ASN A 43 0.22 -8.00 1.44
C ASN A 43 0.67 -8.09 -0.02
N TYR A 44 -0.26 -7.84 -0.95
CA TYR A 44 0.05 -7.83 -2.38
C TYR A 44 1.12 -6.78 -2.74
N VAL A 45 0.96 -5.55 -2.24
CA VAL A 45 1.92 -4.47 -2.50
C VAL A 45 3.26 -4.79 -1.85
N LEU A 46 3.28 -5.35 -0.63
CA LEU A 46 4.53 -5.67 0.05
C LEU A 46 5.31 -6.74 -0.70
N GLU A 47 4.64 -7.81 -1.16
CA GLU A 47 5.25 -8.86 -1.97
C GLU A 47 5.81 -8.30 -3.28
N HIS A 48 5.05 -7.44 -3.95
CA HIS A 48 5.50 -6.77 -5.17
C HIS A 48 6.74 -5.89 -4.93
N VAL A 49 6.74 -5.11 -3.84
CA VAL A 49 7.89 -4.29 -3.44
C VAL A 49 9.09 -5.16 -3.11
N GLN A 50 8.91 -6.28 -2.40
CA GLN A 50 9.99 -7.21 -2.07
C GLN A 50 10.65 -7.81 -3.32
N GLY A 51 9.92 -7.96 -4.42
CA GLY A 51 10.48 -8.34 -5.72
C GLY A 51 11.48 -7.33 -6.29
N MET A 52 11.37 -6.05 -5.92
CA MET A 52 12.28 -4.97 -6.36
C MET A 52 13.31 -4.60 -5.28
N VAL A 53 12.89 -4.59 -4.02
CA VAL A 53 13.66 -4.21 -2.84
C VAL A 53 13.50 -5.30 -1.78
N PRO A 54 14.34 -6.36 -1.81
CA PRO A 54 14.18 -7.52 -0.93
C PRO A 54 14.32 -7.23 0.56
N SER A 55 14.92 -6.09 0.93
CA SER A 55 15.05 -5.65 2.32
C SER A 55 13.77 -5.05 2.92
N ALA A 56 12.74 -4.78 2.10
CA ALA A 56 11.47 -4.25 2.57
C ALA A 56 10.73 -5.28 3.44
N VAL A 57 10.31 -4.88 4.64
CA VAL A 57 9.60 -5.77 5.58
C VAL A 57 8.21 -5.26 5.96
N THR A 58 7.94 -3.96 5.80
CA THR A 58 6.66 -3.35 6.16
C THR A 58 6.34 -2.20 5.22
N LEU A 59 5.05 -1.94 5.02
CA LEU A 59 4.55 -0.74 4.35
C LEU A 59 3.91 0.20 5.36
N VAL A 60 3.93 1.49 5.06
CA VAL A 60 3.17 2.51 5.77
C VAL A 60 2.41 3.32 4.75
N PHE A 61 1.08 3.26 4.82
CA PHE A 61 0.21 4.10 4.01
C PHE A 61 0.29 5.55 4.49
N LYS A 62 0.58 6.47 3.57
CA LYS A 62 0.74 7.90 3.83
C LYS A 62 -0.50 8.72 3.48
N GLY A 63 -1.32 8.22 2.56
CA GLY A 63 -2.54 8.90 2.16
C GLY A 63 -3.33 8.10 1.14
N ILE A 64 -4.64 8.32 1.11
CA ILE A 64 -5.56 7.72 0.16
C ILE A 64 -6.42 8.82 -0.44
N PHE A 65 -6.47 8.88 -1.76
CA PHE A 65 -7.17 9.90 -2.51
C PHE A 65 -8.21 9.27 -3.41
N LYS A 66 -9.45 9.74 -3.32
CA LYS A 66 -10.50 9.35 -4.25
C LYS A 66 -10.23 9.98 -5.61
N LEU A 67 -10.32 9.17 -6.67
CA LEU A 67 -10.22 9.60 -8.07
C LEU A 67 -11.60 9.92 -8.65
#